data_AF-A0A1F9TXZ0-F1
#
_entry.id   AF-A0A1F9TXZ0-F1
#
_cell.length_a   1.000
_cell.length_b   1.000
_cell.length_c   1.000
_cell.angle_alpha   90.00
_cell.angle_beta   90.00
_cell.angle_gamma   90.00
#
_symmetry.space_group_name_H-M   'P 1'
#
loop_
_entity.id
_entity.type
_entity.pdbx_description
1 polymer ?
#
loop_
_entity_poly.entity_id
_entity_poly.type
_entity_poly.pdbx_seq_one_letter_code
_entity_poly.pdbx_strand_id
1 'polypeptide(L)'
;MATFIGLFYHFEMDDMTMVAELDKIFVYIVVPGLAGITFFALAKFVRHIMPLRALVSSPQTYHAAFWGFMVFGFYLGLRPVQVLAGPHPWPLIVSSLREFLLIGIFGPAAFIGMLTLCFGPEKIGKAWIGGTFGLGVLMALTFCVVNGMAIGGSEEIVRMGRLTAYDGLWYKNKREDIDVLMQILFYIRLVNPGALLLVAGSFILYHAVRYPPFKKRLYDNMPKKLYILSIAVFIYSLSIIGGSLLYTFRKVPDQWGIYHLGSLIAGFLEAISLSMPVKSDVQVSEHRDSPLTS
;
A
#
# COMPACT_ATOMS: atom_id res chain seq x y z
N MET A 1 41.27 -23.24 -26.19
CA MET A 1 40.95 -23.06 -24.75
C MET A 1 40.52 -21.63 -24.42
N ALA A 2 41.21 -20.59 -24.91
CA ALA A 2 40.82 -19.18 -24.68
C ALA A 2 39.41 -18.81 -25.20
N THR A 3 38.97 -19.41 -26.32
CA THR A 3 37.65 -19.15 -26.93
C THR A 3 36.47 -19.78 -26.16
N PHE A 4 36.72 -20.87 -25.42
CA PHE A 4 35.68 -21.57 -24.65
C PHE A 4 35.44 -20.92 -23.28
N ILE A 5 36.50 -20.36 -22.69
CA ILE A 5 36.42 -19.56 -21.46
C ILE A 5 35.73 -18.22 -21.75
N GLY A 6 36.00 -17.59 -22.89
CA GLY A 6 35.29 -16.37 -23.31
C GLY A 6 33.78 -16.58 -23.52
N LEU A 7 33.36 -17.73 -24.07
CA LEU A 7 31.95 -18.04 -24.27
C LEU A 7 31.22 -18.32 -22.95
N PHE A 8 31.87 -19.04 -22.01
CA PHE A 8 31.33 -19.27 -20.67
C PHE A 8 31.23 -17.98 -19.85
N TYR A 9 32.27 -17.13 -19.88
CA TYR A 9 32.22 -15.81 -19.21
C TYR A 9 31.17 -14.88 -19.84
N HIS A 10 30.96 -14.93 -21.15
CA HIS A 10 29.90 -14.14 -21.80
C HIS A 10 28.51 -14.66 -21.40
N PHE A 11 28.33 -15.98 -21.32
CA PHE A 11 27.08 -16.59 -20.85
C PHE A 11 26.81 -16.29 -19.37
N GLU A 12 27.83 -16.39 -18.50
CA GLU A 12 27.69 -16.11 -17.06
C GLU A 12 27.44 -14.62 -16.80
N MET A 13 28.08 -13.71 -17.55
CA MET A 13 27.80 -12.28 -17.45
C MET A 13 26.42 -11.91 -18.04
N ASP A 14 26.02 -12.49 -19.17
CA ASP A 14 24.68 -12.26 -19.73
C ASP A 14 23.59 -12.83 -18.80
N ASP A 15 23.78 -14.01 -18.21
CA ASP A 15 22.86 -14.59 -17.23
C ASP A 15 22.76 -13.73 -15.95
N MET A 16 23.87 -13.19 -15.44
CA MET A 16 23.83 -12.27 -14.29
C MET A 16 23.12 -10.94 -14.62
N THR A 17 23.27 -10.41 -15.83
CA THR A 17 22.53 -9.21 -16.26
C THR A 17 21.04 -9.50 -16.46
N MET A 18 20.69 -10.67 -16.99
CA MET A 18 19.31 -11.11 -17.15
C MET A 18 18.60 -11.30 -15.81
N VAL A 19 19.26 -11.92 -14.82
CA VAL A 19 18.70 -12.07 -13.46
C VAL A 19 18.46 -10.69 -12.83
N ALA A 20 19.41 -9.76 -12.95
CA ALA A 20 19.27 -8.40 -12.40
C ALA A 20 18.12 -7.61 -13.07
N GLU A 21 17.93 -7.76 -14.39
CA GLU A 21 16.83 -7.14 -15.11
C GLU A 21 15.46 -7.75 -14.73
N LEU A 22 15.41 -9.07 -14.54
CA LEU A 22 14.22 -9.77 -14.06
C LEU A 22 13.81 -9.34 -12.65
N ASP A 23 14.77 -9.16 -11.75
CA ASP A 23 14.51 -8.67 -10.39
C ASP A 23 13.89 -7.27 -10.40
N LYS A 24 14.39 -6.37 -11.26
CA LYS A 24 13.80 -5.04 -11.44
C LYS A 24 12.39 -5.11 -12.00
N ILE A 25 12.14 -5.95 -13.02
CA ILE A 25 10.78 -6.16 -13.54
C ILE A 25 9.85 -6.64 -12.42
N PHE A 26 10.33 -7.58 -11.61
CA PHE A 26 9.55 -8.11 -10.50
C PHE A 26 9.20 -7.02 -9.49
N VAL A 27 10.19 -6.24 -9.04
CA VAL A 27 10.03 -5.18 -8.05
C VAL A 27 9.18 -4.01 -8.57
N TYR A 28 9.35 -3.60 -9.82
CA TYR A 28 8.75 -2.38 -10.34
C TYR A 28 7.45 -2.58 -11.11
N ILE A 29 7.20 -3.78 -11.62
CA ILE A 29 6.04 -4.05 -12.46
C ILE A 29 5.17 -5.12 -11.80
N VAL A 30 5.73 -6.30 -11.50
CA VAL A 30 4.93 -7.45 -11.06
C VAL A 30 4.36 -7.23 -9.66
N VAL A 31 5.20 -7.00 -8.64
CA VAL A 31 4.75 -6.83 -7.25
C VAL A 31 3.74 -5.68 -7.11
N PRO A 32 3.99 -4.45 -7.60
CA PRO A 32 3.00 -3.38 -7.48
C PRO A 32 1.74 -3.64 -8.32
N GLY A 33 1.86 -4.28 -9.49
CA GLY A 33 0.71 -4.68 -10.30
C GLY A 33 -0.18 -5.68 -9.57
N LEU A 34 0.41 -6.74 -9.01
CA LEU A 34 -0.30 -7.73 -8.18
C LEU A 34 -0.91 -7.09 -6.94
N ALA A 35 -0.17 -6.23 -6.25
CA ALA A 35 -0.70 -5.52 -5.08
C ALA A 35 -1.91 -4.65 -5.47
N GLY A 36 -1.83 -3.92 -6.58
CA GLY A 36 -2.96 -3.14 -7.11
C GLY A 36 -4.19 -4.00 -7.41
N ILE A 37 -4.01 -5.13 -8.10
CA ILE A 37 -5.08 -6.10 -8.37
C ILE A 37 -5.68 -6.64 -7.08
N THR A 38 -4.87 -6.99 -6.09
CA THR A 38 -5.34 -7.46 -4.78
C THR A 38 -6.23 -6.43 -4.11
N PHE A 39 -5.85 -5.14 -4.11
CA PHE A 39 -6.69 -4.09 -3.52
C PHE A 39 -7.96 -3.80 -4.32
N PHE A 40 -7.95 -3.90 -5.66
CA PHE A 40 -9.19 -3.85 -6.44
C PHE A 40 -10.11 -5.05 -6.15
N ALA A 41 -9.55 -6.24 -5.96
CA ALA A 41 -10.30 -7.43 -5.55
C ALA A 41 -10.91 -7.24 -4.15
N LEU A 42 -10.16 -6.67 -3.21
CA LEU A 42 -10.65 -6.31 -1.87
C LEU A 42 -11.79 -5.29 -1.95
N ALA A 43 -11.69 -4.26 -2.79
CA ALA A 43 -12.76 -3.31 -3.01
C ALA A 43 -14.04 -4.01 -3.50
N LYS A 44 -13.92 -4.86 -4.53
CA LYS A 44 -15.05 -5.66 -5.01
C LYS A 44 -15.63 -6.56 -3.92
N PHE A 45 -14.78 -7.21 -3.12
CA PHE A 45 -15.19 -8.08 -2.03
C PHE A 45 -15.95 -7.31 -0.94
N VAL A 46 -15.44 -6.15 -0.53
CA VAL A 46 -16.12 -5.25 0.43
C VAL A 46 -17.51 -4.86 -0.06
N ARG A 47 -17.64 -4.45 -1.32
CA ARG A 47 -18.93 -4.10 -1.90
C ARG A 47 -19.92 -5.25 -1.86
N HIS A 48 -19.45 -6.49 -2.05
CA HIS A 48 -20.27 -7.69 -1.98
C HIS A 48 -20.73 -8.02 -0.55
N ILE A 49 -19.83 -7.92 0.45
CA ILE A 49 -20.16 -8.26 1.84
C ILE A 49 -20.90 -7.15 2.60
N MET A 50 -20.86 -5.91 2.11
CA MET A 50 -21.50 -4.75 2.74
C MET A 50 -22.98 -4.98 3.11
N PRO A 51 -23.89 -5.39 2.18
CA PRO A 51 -25.28 -5.62 2.54
C PRO A 51 -25.47 -6.74 3.56
N LEU A 52 -24.56 -7.71 3.59
CA LEU A 52 -24.62 -8.87 4.49
C LEU A 52 -24.12 -8.55 5.91
N ARG A 53 -23.34 -7.48 6.08
CA ARG A 53 -22.62 -7.18 7.33
C ARG A 53 -22.84 -5.77 7.87
N ALA A 54 -23.76 -5.00 7.27
CA ALA A 54 -24.13 -3.65 7.67
C ALA A 54 -24.59 -3.52 9.14
N LEU A 55 -25.03 -4.63 9.76
CA LEU A 55 -25.43 -4.67 11.18
C LEU A 55 -24.23 -4.75 12.14
N VAL A 56 -23.06 -5.19 11.67
CA VAL A 56 -21.84 -5.33 12.47
C VAL A 56 -21.04 -4.04 12.47
N SER A 57 -20.91 -3.46 11.28
CA SER A 57 -20.23 -2.19 11.04
C SER A 57 -21.13 -1.34 10.17
N SER A 58 -21.19 -0.03 10.46
CA SER A 58 -22.06 0.89 9.72
C SER A 58 -21.84 0.80 8.21
N PRO A 59 -22.89 0.94 7.36
CA PRO A 59 -22.73 0.98 5.90
C PRO A 59 -21.67 1.98 5.45
N GLN A 60 -21.56 3.11 6.14
CA GLN A 60 -20.57 4.15 5.89
C GLN A 60 -19.13 3.62 6.02
N THR A 61 -18.86 2.72 6.98
CA THR A 61 -17.55 2.08 7.15
C THR A 61 -17.19 1.24 5.93
N TYR A 62 -18.12 0.46 5.38
CA TYR A 62 -17.88 -0.36 4.19
C TYR A 62 -17.75 0.46 2.92
N HIS A 63 -18.54 1.54 2.77
CA HIS A 63 -18.36 2.49 1.67
C HIS A 63 -16.99 3.18 1.72
N ALA A 64 -16.54 3.58 2.91
CA ALA A 64 -15.22 4.17 3.09
C ALA A 64 -14.11 3.14 2.78
N ALA A 65 -14.25 1.90 3.25
CA ALA A 65 -13.30 0.83 2.94
C ALA A 65 -13.22 0.51 1.44
N PHE A 66 -14.38 0.47 0.74
CA PHE A 66 -14.42 0.32 -0.71
C PHE A 66 -13.59 1.39 -1.40
N TRP A 67 -13.83 2.66 -1.09
CA TRP A 67 -13.09 3.77 -1.71
C TRP A 67 -11.61 3.78 -1.31
N GLY A 68 -11.30 3.44 -0.06
CA GLY A 68 -9.92 3.31 0.42
C GLY A 68 -9.15 2.25 -0.38
N PHE A 69 -9.73 1.06 -0.55
CA PHE A 69 -9.13 -0.01 -1.36
C PHE A 69 -9.05 0.34 -2.84
N MET A 70 -10.06 1.03 -3.40
CA MET A 70 -10.00 1.52 -4.79
C MET A 70 -8.85 2.50 -4.99
N VAL A 71 -8.74 3.53 -4.15
CA VAL A 71 -7.69 4.56 -4.23
C VAL A 71 -6.31 3.94 -4.04
N PHE A 72 -6.16 3.03 -3.08
CA PHE A 72 -4.90 2.36 -2.83
C PHE A 72 -4.52 1.39 -3.97
N GLY A 73 -5.51 0.70 -4.54
CA GLY A 73 -5.36 -0.10 -5.76
C GLY A 73 -4.85 0.73 -6.93
N PHE A 74 -5.39 1.94 -7.14
CA PHE A 74 -4.87 2.87 -8.15
C PHE A 74 -3.44 3.33 -7.85
N TYR A 75 -3.15 3.70 -6.60
CA TYR A 75 -1.79 4.08 -6.19
C TYR A 75 -0.75 3.00 -6.54
N LEU A 76 -1.06 1.73 -6.29
CA LEU A 76 -0.18 0.60 -6.58
C LEU A 76 -0.16 0.26 -8.09
N GLY A 77 -1.33 0.11 -8.69
CA GLY A 77 -1.50 -0.28 -10.09
C GLY A 77 -1.00 0.74 -11.11
N LEU A 78 -0.89 2.02 -10.72
CA LEU A 78 -0.28 3.05 -11.56
C LEU A 78 1.26 2.95 -11.60
N ARG A 79 1.94 2.16 -10.75
CA ARG A 79 3.40 2.02 -10.82
C ARG A 79 3.87 1.35 -12.13
N PRO A 80 3.30 0.21 -12.56
CA PRO A 80 3.55 -0.33 -13.91
C PRO A 80 3.32 0.70 -15.01
N VAL A 81 2.24 1.47 -14.92
CA VAL A 81 1.92 2.52 -15.89
C VAL A 81 3.00 3.61 -15.88
N GLN A 82 3.45 4.05 -14.71
CA GLN A 82 4.51 5.04 -14.56
C GLN A 82 5.77 4.64 -15.32
N VAL A 83 6.18 3.37 -15.18
CA VAL A 83 7.44 2.91 -15.77
C VAL A 83 7.34 2.54 -17.24
N LEU A 84 6.15 2.16 -17.72
CA LEU A 84 5.91 1.77 -19.10
C LEU A 84 5.35 2.89 -19.99
N ALA A 85 4.93 4.03 -19.42
CA ALA A 85 4.37 5.16 -20.17
C ALA A 85 5.40 5.87 -21.07
N GLY A 86 6.69 5.58 -20.89
CA GLY A 86 7.78 6.17 -21.67
C GLY A 86 8.61 7.17 -20.86
N PRO A 87 9.47 7.96 -21.54
CA PRO A 87 10.39 8.88 -20.87
C PRO A 87 9.67 10.10 -20.27
N HIS A 88 10.45 10.97 -19.64
CA HIS A 88 10.00 12.26 -19.12
C HIS A 88 9.10 13.01 -20.13
N PRO A 89 7.94 13.57 -19.71
CA PRO A 89 7.52 13.85 -18.33
C PRO A 89 6.63 12.78 -17.68
N TRP A 90 6.39 11.63 -18.32
CA TRP A 90 5.40 10.66 -17.81
C TRP A 90 5.71 10.09 -16.42
N PRO A 91 6.96 9.71 -16.09
CA PRO A 91 7.29 9.25 -14.76
C PRO A 91 6.98 10.28 -13.67
N LEU A 92 7.19 11.57 -13.95
CA LEU A 92 6.86 12.66 -13.03
C LEU A 92 5.34 12.76 -12.79
N ILE A 93 4.56 12.81 -13.88
CA ILE A 93 3.11 13.01 -13.82
C ILE A 93 2.47 11.85 -13.05
N VAL A 94 2.78 10.61 -13.44
CA VAL A 94 2.18 9.42 -12.82
C VAL A 94 2.69 9.26 -11.38
N SER A 95 3.97 9.52 -11.10
CA SER A 95 4.48 9.51 -9.72
C SER A 95 3.76 10.52 -8.84
N SER A 96 3.57 11.74 -9.32
CA SER A 96 2.92 12.80 -8.54
C SER A 96 1.45 12.49 -8.29
N LEU A 97 0.74 11.97 -9.30
CA LEU A 97 -0.64 11.49 -9.15
C LEU A 97 -0.72 10.37 -8.10
N ARG A 98 0.15 9.37 -8.19
CA ARG A 98 0.21 8.24 -7.24
C ARG A 98 0.40 8.74 -5.81
N GLU A 99 1.38 9.58 -5.59
CA GLU A 99 1.70 10.10 -4.26
C GLU A 99 0.59 11.02 -3.74
N PHE A 100 -0.07 11.76 -4.61
CA PHE A 100 -1.27 12.52 -4.25
C PHE A 100 -2.40 11.61 -3.77
N LEU A 101 -2.69 10.52 -4.49
CA LEU A 101 -3.68 9.52 -4.08
C LEU A 101 -3.32 8.90 -2.73
N LEU A 102 -2.04 8.61 -2.51
CA LEU A 102 -1.57 8.00 -1.27
C LEU A 102 -1.68 8.97 -0.07
N ILE A 103 -1.06 10.14 -0.19
CA ILE A 103 -0.87 11.10 0.90
C ILE A 103 -2.12 11.94 1.12
N GLY A 104 -2.74 12.41 0.03
CA GLY A 104 -3.88 13.33 0.08
C GLY A 104 -5.20 12.65 0.36
N ILE A 105 -5.33 11.37 -0.03
CA ILE A 105 -6.62 10.66 0.02
C ILE A 105 -6.53 9.41 0.89
N PHE A 106 -5.68 8.44 0.53
CA PHE A 106 -5.67 7.13 1.20
C PHE A 106 -5.24 7.23 2.67
N GLY A 107 -4.11 7.86 2.98
CA GLY A 107 -3.62 7.98 4.36
C GLY A 107 -4.66 8.57 5.31
N PRO A 108 -5.20 9.78 5.02
CA PRO A 108 -6.28 10.39 5.78
C PRO A 108 -7.54 9.52 5.87
N ALA A 109 -8.00 8.95 4.75
CA ALA A 109 -9.20 8.13 4.70
C ALA A 109 -9.06 6.84 5.53
N ALA A 110 -7.92 6.16 5.42
CA ALA A 110 -7.61 4.95 6.17
C ALA A 110 -7.55 5.24 7.67
N PHE A 111 -6.87 6.32 8.08
CA PHE A 111 -6.80 6.76 9.46
C PHE A 111 -8.19 7.02 10.05
N ILE A 112 -8.99 7.87 9.40
CA ILE A 112 -10.36 8.19 9.85
C ILE A 112 -11.25 6.94 9.84
N GLY A 113 -11.12 6.07 8.83
CA GLY A 113 -11.86 4.82 8.73
C GLY A 113 -11.56 3.88 9.90
N MET A 114 -10.30 3.74 10.28
CA MET A 114 -9.86 2.91 11.39
C MET A 114 -10.29 3.48 12.75
N LEU A 115 -10.20 4.80 12.94
CA LEU A 115 -10.74 5.45 14.14
C LEU A 115 -12.25 5.28 14.24
N THR A 116 -12.97 5.44 13.13
CA THR A 116 -14.42 5.23 13.06
C THR A 116 -14.78 3.78 13.39
N LEU A 117 -14.02 2.81 12.91
CA LEU A 117 -14.20 1.39 13.24
C LEU A 117 -14.02 1.12 14.74
N CYS A 118 -13.03 1.75 15.39
CA CYS A 118 -12.73 1.52 16.81
C CYS A 118 -13.64 2.28 17.77
N PHE A 119 -14.02 3.51 17.42
CA PHE A 119 -14.67 4.45 18.33
C PHE A 119 -16.12 4.77 17.99
N GLY A 120 -16.57 4.44 16.76
CA GLY A 120 -17.87 4.83 16.23
C GLY A 120 -17.82 6.18 15.50
N PRO A 121 -18.60 6.38 14.42
CA PRO A 121 -18.61 7.62 13.64
C PRO A 121 -19.05 8.84 14.45
N GLU A 122 -19.90 8.66 15.46
CA GLU A 122 -20.40 9.71 16.33
C GLU A 122 -19.32 10.39 17.19
N LYS A 123 -18.19 9.71 17.42
CA LYS A 123 -17.08 10.25 18.21
C LYS A 123 -16.06 11.02 17.37
N ILE A 124 -16.11 10.91 16.05
CA ILE A 124 -15.18 11.58 15.15
C ILE A 124 -15.81 12.87 14.64
N GLY A 125 -15.42 13.99 15.25
CA GLY A 125 -15.95 15.31 14.87
C GLY A 125 -15.59 15.70 13.44
N LYS A 126 -16.50 16.41 12.75
CA LYS A 126 -16.29 16.87 11.36
C LYS A 126 -15.01 17.71 11.19
N ALA A 127 -14.64 18.48 12.22
CA ALA A 127 -13.39 19.24 12.22
C ALA A 127 -12.14 18.36 12.18
N TRP A 128 -12.15 17.21 12.85
CA TRP A 128 -11.05 16.23 12.79
C TRP A 128 -10.92 15.60 11.41
N ILE A 129 -12.05 15.25 10.80
CA ILE A 129 -12.09 14.74 9.42
C ILE A 129 -11.53 15.81 8.46
N GLY A 130 -12.08 17.03 8.51
CA GLY A 130 -11.65 18.14 7.67
C GLY A 130 -10.18 18.51 7.88
N GLY A 131 -9.70 18.54 9.13
CA GLY A 131 -8.30 18.82 9.46
C GLY A 131 -7.34 17.75 8.95
N THR A 132 -7.70 16.47 9.07
CA THR A 132 -6.85 15.35 8.62
C THR A 132 -6.74 15.32 7.10
N PHE A 133 -7.87 15.49 6.39
CA PHE A 133 -7.86 15.59 4.93
C PHE A 133 -7.20 16.88 4.43
N GLY A 134 -7.45 18.01 5.08
CA GLY A 134 -6.84 19.29 4.73
C GLY A 134 -5.32 19.25 4.84
N LEU A 135 -4.80 18.69 5.94
CA LEU A 135 -3.37 18.47 6.11
C LEU A 135 -2.82 17.47 5.07
N GLY A 136 -3.53 16.37 4.83
CA GLY A 136 -3.15 15.38 3.83
C GLY A 136 -3.02 15.97 2.42
N VAL A 137 -4.02 16.75 1.98
CA VAL A 137 -4.00 17.42 0.68
C VAL A 137 -2.89 18.46 0.60
N LEU A 138 -2.68 19.26 1.65
CA LEU A 138 -1.58 20.23 1.69
C LEU A 138 -0.21 19.54 1.55
N MET A 139 0.00 18.45 2.28
CA MET A 139 1.23 17.64 2.20
C MET A 139 1.40 17.01 0.81
N ALA A 140 0.31 16.52 0.20
CA ALA A 140 0.33 15.95 -1.14
C ALA A 140 0.66 16.99 -2.22
N LEU A 141 0.10 18.20 -2.12
CA LEU A 141 0.44 19.30 -3.03
C LEU A 141 1.90 19.72 -2.87
N THR A 142 2.38 19.82 -1.62
CA THR A 142 3.78 20.08 -1.32
C THR A 142 4.67 19.00 -1.92
N PHE A 143 4.29 17.72 -1.79
CA PHE A 143 4.98 16.61 -2.41
C PHE A 143 5.07 16.77 -3.92
N CYS A 144 3.97 17.06 -4.61
CA CYS A 144 3.95 17.22 -6.07
C CYS A 144 4.88 18.34 -6.55
N VAL A 145 4.88 19.49 -5.85
CA VAL A 145 5.76 20.62 -6.18
C VAL A 145 7.23 20.25 -5.98
N VAL A 146 7.58 19.71 -4.81
CA VAL A 146 8.96 19.30 -4.49
C VAL A 146 9.43 18.19 -5.44
N ASN A 147 8.56 17.24 -5.79
CA ASN A 147 8.87 16.16 -6.73
C ASN A 147 9.16 16.70 -8.14
N GLY A 148 8.40 17.69 -8.59
CA GLY A 148 8.65 18.40 -9.84
C GLY A 148 9.99 19.15 -9.85
N MET A 149 10.41 19.70 -8.72
CA MET A 149 11.71 20.37 -8.57
C MET A 149 12.89 19.38 -8.49
N ALA A 150 12.66 18.22 -7.88
CA ALA A 150 13.68 17.20 -7.62
C ALA A 150 14.01 16.35 -8.84
N ILE A 151 13.04 16.08 -9.72
CA ILE A 151 13.24 15.18 -10.86
C ILE A 151 14.10 15.85 -11.93
N GLY A 152 15.20 15.18 -12.32
CA GLY A 152 16.12 15.67 -13.36
C GLY A 152 15.78 15.27 -14.79
N GLY A 153 14.72 14.48 -14.98
CA GLY A 153 14.40 13.81 -16.25
C GLY A 153 13.94 12.38 -16.00
N SER A 154 14.28 11.47 -16.91
CA SER A 154 14.03 10.03 -16.76
C SER A 154 15.27 9.23 -17.08
N GLU A 155 15.44 8.09 -16.41
CA GLU A 155 16.47 7.09 -16.69
C GLU A 155 15.85 5.76 -17.12
N GLU A 156 16.57 5.03 -17.96
CA GLU A 156 16.21 3.65 -18.30
C GLU A 156 16.51 2.74 -17.10
N ILE A 157 15.48 2.05 -16.59
CA ILE A 157 15.62 1.13 -15.46
C ILE A 157 15.73 -0.32 -15.93
N VAL A 158 15.02 -0.67 -17.01
CA VAL A 158 14.97 -2.02 -17.59
C VAL A 158 14.92 -1.94 -19.11
N ARG A 159 15.67 -2.82 -19.79
CA ARG A 159 15.57 -2.99 -21.25
C ARG A 159 15.51 -4.47 -21.62
N MET A 160 14.32 -4.93 -22.02
CA MET A 160 14.09 -6.29 -22.48
C MET A 160 13.61 -6.28 -23.94
N GLY A 161 14.55 -6.49 -24.87
CA GLY A 161 14.28 -6.45 -26.31
C GLY A 161 13.77 -5.07 -26.76
N ARG A 162 12.50 -5.00 -27.16
CA ARG A 162 11.82 -3.75 -27.60
C ARG A 162 11.11 -3.02 -26.47
N LEU A 163 11.00 -3.63 -25.28
CA LEU A 163 10.35 -3.01 -24.13
C LEU A 163 11.41 -2.30 -23.28
N THR A 164 11.29 -0.99 -23.19
CA THR A 164 12.15 -0.15 -22.34
C THR A 164 11.28 0.49 -21.26
N ALA A 165 11.65 0.28 -19.99
CA ALA A 165 11.00 0.92 -18.86
C ALA A 165 11.85 2.10 -18.37
N TYR A 166 11.17 3.20 -18.06
CA TYR A 166 11.78 4.45 -17.62
C TYR A 166 11.34 4.78 -16.19
N ASP A 167 12.21 5.40 -15.40
CA ASP A 167 11.80 6.00 -14.12
C ASP A 167 12.38 7.39 -13.96
N GLY A 168 11.92 8.13 -12.95
CA GLY A 168 12.43 9.47 -12.69
C GLY A 168 13.91 9.47 -12.30
N LEU A 169 14.66 10.43 -12.82
CA LEU A 169 16.05 10.64 -12.43
C LEU A 169 16.10 11.49 -11.15
N TRP A 170 15.92 10.85 -9.99
CA TRP A 170 16.02 11.52 -8.68
C TRP A 170 17.44 11.46 -8.12
N TYR A 171 18.00 10.26 -7.96
CA TYR A 171 19.23 10.05 -7.17
C TYR A 171 20.53 10.33 -7.92
N LYS A 172 20.53 10.18 -9.25
CA LYS A 172 21.74 10.33 -10.08
C LYS A 172 21.92 11.73 -10.63
N ASN A 173 21.03 12.66 -10.28
CA ASN A 173 21.12 14.03 -10.71
C ASN A 173 22.13 14.78 -9.82
N LYS A 174 23.11 15.42 -10.44
CA LYS A 174 24.30 15.99 -9.77
C LYS A 174 24.07 17.36 -9.10
N ARG A 175 22.82 17.81 -8.98
CA ARG A 175 22.52 19.09 -8.34
C ARG A 175 22.60 18.96 -6.81
N GLU A 176 23.23 19.94 -6.18
CA GLU A 176 23.47 19.98 -4.74
C GLU A 176 22.18 20.07 -3.90
N ASP A 177 21.09 20.61 -4.47
CA ASP A 177 19.82 20.80 -3.76
C ASP A 177 18.94 19.55 -3.69
N ILE A 178 19.26 18.51 -4.45
CA ILE A 178 18.42 17.32 -4.59
C ILE A 178 18.36 16.51 -3.31
N ASP A 179 19.46 16.43 -2.56
CA ASP A 179 19.46 15.72 -1.28
C ASP A 179 18.44 16.29 -0.30
N VAL A 180 18.31 17.62 -0.26
CA VAL A 180 17.34 18.32 0.59
C VAL A 180 15.92 18.10 0.08
N LEU A 181 15.69 18.24 -1.22
CA LEU A 181 14.37 18.01 -1.82
C LEU A 181 13.89 16.57 -1.57
N MET A 182 14.78 15.59 -1.76
CA MET A 182 14.47 14.18 -1.50
C MET A 182 14.18 13.93 -0.01
N GLN A 183 14.96 14.51 0.92
CA GLN A 183 14.66 14.43 2.35
C GLN A 183 13.26 14.95 2.68
N ILE A 184 12.83 16.06 2.07
CA ILE A 184 11.48 16.60 2.23
C ILE A 184 10.43 15.59 1.75
N LEU A 185 10.61 14.99 0.57
CA LEU A 185 9.69 13.96 0.03
C LEU A 185 9.56 12.75 0.96
N PHE A 186 10.68 12.28 1.49
CA PHE A 186 10.69 11.15 2.45
C PHE A 186 10.09 11.54 3.80
N TYR A 187 10.34 12.75 4.28
CA TYR A 187 9.72 13.25 5.52
C TYR A 187 8.20 13.35 5.39
N ILE A 188 7.70 13.83 4.25
CA ILE A 188 6.26 13.86 3.95
C ILE A 188 5.67 12.46 4.06
N ARG A 189 6.29 11.45 3.43
CA ARG A 189 5.83 10.05 3.50
C ARG A 189 5.91 9.45 4.89
N LEU A 190 6.97 9.78 5.63
CA LEU A 190 7.19 9.35 7.00
C LEU A 190 6.04 9.85 7.89
N VAL A 191 5.64 11.11 7.76
CA VAL A 191 4.52 11.68 8.52
C VAL A 191 3.19 11.11 8.01
N ASN A 192 2.97 11.12 6.70
CA ASN A 192 1.75 10.63 6.05
C ASN A 192 2.08 9.88 4.74
N PRO A 193 1.76 8.58 4.61
CA PRO A 193 0.92 7.81 5.52
C PRO A 193 1.66 7.09 6.66
N GLY A 194 3.00 7.09 6.71
CA GLY A 194 3.79 6.24 7.62
C GLY A 194 3.36 6.30 9.09
N ALA A 195 3.63 7.41 9.78
CA ALA A 195 3.31 7.61 11.18
C ALA A 195 1.79 7.65 11.42
N LEU A 196 1.03 8.24 10.51
CA LEU A 196 -0.43 8.31 10.61
C LEU A 196 -1.05 6.90 10.69
N LEU A 197 -0.65 5.99 9.80
CA LEU A 197 -1.10 4.60 9.81
C LEU A 197 -0.53 3.81 10.99
N LEU A 198 0.68 4.12 11.45
CA LEU A 198 1.25 3.51 12.65
C LEU A 198 0.33 3.75 13.86
N VAL A 199 -0.07 5.00 14.06
CA VAL A 199 -1.00 5.41 15.12
C VAL A 199 -2.36 4.73 14.96
N ALA A 200 -2.89 4.66 13.73
CA ALA A 200 -4.13 3.94 13.45
C ALA A 200 -4.04 2.46 13.85
N GLY A 201 -2.96 1.78 13.46
CA GLY A 201 -2.69 0.39 13.80
C GLY A 201 -2.62 0.17 15.30
N SER A 202 -2.02 1.10 16.06
CA SER A 202 -2.00 1.06 17.52
C SER A 202 -3.40 1.18 18.15
N PHE A 203 -4.26 2.05 17.61
CA PHE A 203 -5.65 2.15 18.10
C PHE A 203 -6.44 0.88 17.83
N ILE A 204 -6.29 0.27 16.65
CA ILE A 204 -6.93 -1.01 16.32
C ILE A 204 -6.46 -2.11 17.26
N LEU A 205 -5.15 -2.23 17.49
CA LEU A 205 -4.59 -3.22 18.41
C LEU A 205 -5.16 -3.04 19.82
N TYR A 206 -5.13 -1.80 20.32
CA TYR A 206 -5.69 -1.47 21.62
C TYR A 206 -7.18 -1.84 21.72
N HIS A 207 -7.96 -1.56 20.67
CA HIS A 207 -9.37 -1.93 20.59
C HIS A 207 -9.58 -3.44 20.54
N ALA A 208 -8.72 -4.19 19.83
CA ALA A 208 -8.77 -5.65 19.78
C ALA A 208 -8.52 -6.28 21.15
N VAL A 209 -7.51 -5.79 21.88
CA VAL A 209 -7.16 -6.25 23.24
C VAL A 209 -8.29 -5.96 24.22
N ARG A 210 -8.86 -4.76 24.17
CA ARG A 210 -9.93 -4.30 25.08
C ARG A 210 -11.33 -4.48 24.53
N TYR A 211 -11.52 -5.41 23.59
CA TYR A 211 -12.81 -5.56 22.94
C TYR A 211 -13.91 -5.93 23.96
N PRO A 212 -15.04 -5.21 24.00
CA PRO A 212 -16.01 -5.33 25.11
C PRO A 212 -16.60 -6.75 25.26
N PRO A 213 -16.73 -7.28 26.49
CA PRO A 213 -17.24 -8.64 26.72
C PRO A 213 -18.65 -8.86 26.13
N PHE A 214 -19.53 -7.86 26.19
CA PHE A 214 -20.86 -7.97 25.60
C PHE A 214 -20.82 -8.10 24.08
N LYS A 215 -19.92 -7.36 23.40
CA LYS A 215 -19.72 -7.46 21.95
C LYS A 215 -19.07 -8.79 21.57
N LYS A 216 -18.20 -9.36 22.41
CA LYS A 216 -17.62 -10.69 22.19
C LYS A 216 -18.68 -11.79 22.14
N ARG A 217 -19.78 -11.67 22.89
CA ARG A 217 -20.88 -12.65 22.83
C ARG A 217 -21.64 -12.63 21.51
N LEU A 218 -21.69 -11.47 20.85
CA LEU A 218 -22.36 -11.28 19.56
C LEU A 218 -21.41 -11.54 18.38
N TYR A 219 -20.15 -11.16 18.54
CA TYR A 219 -19.12 -11.08 17.51
C TYR A 219 -17.77 -11.60 18.06
N ASP A 220 -17.73 -12.87 18.43
CA ASP A 220 -16.58 -13.54 19.06
C ASP A 220 -15.28 -13.49 18.24
N ASN A 221 -15.40 -13.46 16.92
CA ASN A 221 -14.26 -13.49 16.01
C ASN A 221 -13.73 -12.09 15.69
N MET A 222 -14.48 -11.03 16.02
CA MET A 222 -14.11 -9.64 15.73
C MET A 222 -12.74 -9.23 16.32
N PRO A 223 -12.37 -9.60 17.56
CA PRO A 223 -11.02 -9.34 18.07
C PRO A 223 -9.93 -9.94 17.18
N LYS A 224 -10.10 -11.17 16.69
CA LYS A 224 -9.14 -11.83 15.81
C LYS A 224 -9.01 -11.10 14.47
N LYS A 225 -10.13 -10.64 13.89
CA LYS A 225 -10.14 -9.79 12.69
C LYS A 225 -9.38 -8.49 12.92
N LEU A 226 -9.59 -7.84 14.06
CA LEU A 226 -8.90 -6.60 14.43
C LEU A 226 -7.40 -6.81 14.66
N TYR A 227 -6.97 -7.93 15.25
CA TYR A 227 -5.54 -8.26 15.34
C TYR A 227 -4.90 -8.41 13.97
N ILE A 228 -5.52 -9.16 13.05
CA ILE A 228 -4.99 -9.37 11.70
C ILE A 228 -4.94 -8.05 10.93
N LEU A 229 -6.00 -7.23 11.01
CA LEU A 229 -6.05 -5.89 10.44
C LEU A 229 -4.93 -5.00 11.02
N SER A 230 -4.72 -5.01 12.34
CA SER A 230 -3.64 -4.23 12.96
C SER A 230 -2.26 -4.67 12.46
N ILE A 231 -2.01 -5.97 12.32
CA ILE A 231 -0.77 -6.50 11.75
C ILE A 231 -0.61 -6.04 10.30
N ALA A 232 -1.66 -6.09 9.48
CA ALA A 232 -1.63 -5.60 8.10
C ALA A 232 -1.23 -4.12 8.04
N VAL A 233 -1.85 -3.29 8.88
CA VAL A 233 -1.56 -1.86 8.97
C VAL A 233 -0.13 -1.60 9.44
N PHE A 234 0.36 -2.35 10.43
CA PHE A 234 1.75 -2.23 10.88
C PHE A 234 2.75 -2.65 9.83
N ILE A 235 2.53 -3.74 9.11
CA ILE A 235 3.43 -4.17 8.04
C ILE A 235 3.56 -3.09 6.97
N TYR A 236 2.44 -2.49 6.56
CA TYR A 236 2.49 -1.42 5.55
C TYR A 236 3.10 -0.12 6.09
N SER A 237 2.73 0.29 7.32
CA SER A 237 3.29 1.50 7.94
C SER A 237 4.80 1.37 8.17
N LEU A 238 5.25 0.24 8.72
CA LEU A 238 6.67 -0.02 8.98
C LEU A 238 7.47 -0.19 7.70
N SER A 239 6.88 -0.66 6.60
CA SER A 239 7.57 -0.69 5.31
C SER A 239 7.86 0.73 4.81
N ILE A 240 6.91 1.65 4.96
CA ILE A 240 7.10 3.08 4.62
C ILE A 240 8.13 3.75 5.52
N ILE A 241 8.02 3.57 6.83
CA ILE A 241 8.95 4.14 7.79
C ILE A 241 10.34 3.58 7.55
N GLY A 242 10.47 2.24 7.45
CA GLY A 242 11.73 1.55 7.23
C GLY A 242 12.44 2.02 5.97
N GLY A 243 11.73 2.09 4.83
CA GLY A 243 12.31 2.66 3.62
C GLY A 243 12.72 4.14 3.84
N SER A 244 11.81 4.99 4.32
CA SER A 244 12.12 6.41 4.53
C SER A 244 13.35 6.66 5.42
N LEU A 245 13.55 5.83 6.45
CA LEU A 245 14.74 5.89 7.31
C LEU A 245 16.00 5.37 6.60
N LEU A 246 15.91 4.28 5.84
CA LEU A 246 17.05 3.76 5.06
C LEU A 246 17.58 4.81 4.09
N TYR A 247 16.70 5.63 3.49
CA TYR A 247 17.16 6.70 2.60
C TYR A 247 17.80 7.83 3.39
N THR A 248 17.16 8.25 4.48
CA THR A 248 17.63 9.37 5.30
C THR A 248 19.02 9.10 5.89
N PHE A 249 19.27 7.88 6.39
CA PHE A 249 20.52 7.54 7.08
C PHE A 249 21.59 6.88 6.23
N ARG A 250 21.19 6.07 5.23
CA ARG A 250 22.15 5.31 4.41
C ARG A 250 22.13 5.70 2.93
N LYS A 251 21.28 6.66 2.54
CA LYS A 251 21.16 7.16 1.17
C LYS A 251 20.96 6.05 0.14
N VAL A 252 20.38 4.91 0.56
CA VAL A 252 20.13 3.76 -0.31
C VAL A 252 19.05 4.18 -1.32
N PRO A 253 19.37 4.30 -2.62
CA PRO A 253 18.36 4.62 -3.63
C PRO A 253 17.40 3.44 -3.79
N ASP A 254 16.25 3.69 -4.41
CA ASP A 254 15.35 2.62 -4.87
C ASP A 254 14.81 1.67 -3.77
N GLN A 255 14.08 2.24 -2.81
CA GLN A 255 13.44 1.45 -1.74
C GLN A 255 12.00 1.05 -2.07
N TRP A 256 11.58 1.27 -3.32
CA TRP A 256 10.18 1.16 -3.71
C TRP A 256 9.64 -0.25 -3.50
N GLY A 257 10.48 -1.26 -3.73
CA GLY A 257 10.15 -2.67 -3.51
C GLY A 257 9.76 -3.00 -2.08
N ILE A 258 10.33 -2.33 -1.07
CA ILE A 258 9.97 -2.55 0.34
C ILE A 258 8.51 -2.14 0.57
N TYR A 259 8.10 -1.00 0.02
CA TYR A 259 6.73 -0.50 0.15
C TYR A 259 5.73 -1.38 -0.60
N HIS A 260 6.07 -1.81 -1.82
CA HIS A 260 5.21 -2.66 -2.64
C HIS A 260 5.03 -4.05 -2.04
N LEU A 261 6.11 -4.67 -1.57
CA LEU A 261 6.05 -5.96 -0.89
C LEU A 261 5.25 -5.86 0.42
N GLY A 262 5.50 -4.82 1.23
CA GLY A 262 4.72 -4.56 2.44
C GLY A 262 3.23 -4.36 2.14
N SER A 263 2.90 -3.66 1.06
CA SER A 263 1.50 -3.48 0.63
C SER A 263 0.84 -4.78 0.21
N LEU A 264 1.56 -5.66 -0.50
CA LEU A 264 1.04 -6.95 -0.94
C LEU A 264 0.76 -7.87 0.26
N ILE A 265 1.70 -7.96 1.21
CA ILE A 265 1.53 -8.73 2.45
C ILE A 265 0.35 -8.17 3.26
N ALA A 266 0.25 -6.86 3.39
CA ALA A 266 -0.88 -6.21 4.07
C ALA A 266 -2.22 -6.52 3.37
N GLY A 267 -2.25 -6.51 2.03
CA GLY A 267 -3.43 -6.87 1.25
C GLY A 267 -3.89 -8.31 1.50
N PHE A 268 -2.97 -9.28 1.59
CA PHE A 268 -3.31 -10.65 1.93
C PHE A 268 -3.86 -10.79 3.36
N LEU A 269 -3.24 -10.13 4.33
CA LEU A 269 -3.73 -10.14 5.70
C LEU A 269 -5.11 -9.47 5.81
N GLU A 270 -5.34 -8.39 5.08
CA GLU A 270 -6.63 -7.73 5.01
C GLU A 270 -7.70 -8.64 4.39
N ALA A 271 -7.35 -9.39 3.34
CA ALA A 271 -8.24 -10.40 2.75
C ALA A 271 -8.60 -11.50 3.75
N ILE A 272 -7.61 -12.00 4.49
CA ILE A 272 -7.83 -12.98 5.57
C ILE A 272 -8.77 -12.38 6.61
N SER A 273 -8.47 -11.17 7.10
CA SER A 273 -9.32 -10.48 8.08
C SER A 273 -10.75 -10.33 7.57
N LEU A 274 -10.96 -9.82 6.36
CA LEU A 274 -12.30 -9.59 5.82
C LEU A 274 -13.06 -10.88 5.52
N SER A 275 -12.40 -11.94 5.08
CA SER A 275 -13.06 -13.22 4.76
C SER A 275 -13.63 -13.90 6.01
N MET A 276 -12.99 -13.73 7.17
CA MET A 276 -13.45 -14.34 8.43
C MET A 276 -14.89 -13.94 8.78
N PRO A 277 -15.74 -14.90 9.22
CA PRO A 277 -17.08 -14.57 9.71
C PRO A 277 -16.96 -13.75 10.99
N VAL A 278 -17.97 -12.94 11.27
CA VAL A 278 -17.96 -12.09 12.47
C VAL A 278 -18.28 -12.90 13.74
N LYS A 279 -19.03 -14.00 13.58
CA LYS A 279 -19.34 -15.00 14.61
C LYS A 279 -18.78 -16.36 14.20
N SER A 280 -18.15 -17.10 15.12
CA SER A 280 -17.49 -18.39 14.83
C SER A 280 -18.47 -19.48 14.41
N ASP A 281 -19.68 -19.46 14.97
CA ASP A 281 -20.67 -20.52 14.78
C ASP A 281 -21.35 -20.50 13.40
N VAL A 282 -21.14 -19.46 12.60
CA VAL A 282 -21.71 -19.35 11.25
C VAL A 282 -20.95 -20.23 10.24
N GLN A 283 -19.84 -20.87 10.64
CA GLN A 283 -18.98 -21.61 9.71
C GLN A 283 -19.40 -23.06 9.41
N VAL A 284 -20.42 -23.66 10.04
CA VAL A 284 -20.75 -25.10 9.82
C VAL A 284 -22.25 -25.45 10.05
N SER A 285 -23.20 -24.74 9.43
CA SER A 285 -24.62 -25.19 9.44
C SER A 285 -25.15 -25.61 8.07
N GLU A 286 -24.45 -25.36 6.97
CA GLU A 286 -24.93 -25.75 5.62
C GLU A 286 -24.63 -27.22 5.24
N HIS A 287 -23.91 -27.98 6.06
CA HIS A 287 -23.51 -29.37 5.75
C HIS A 287 -23.93 -30.42 6.78
N ARG A 288 -24.82 -30.09 7.73
CA ARG A 288 -25.28 -31.06 8.74
C ARG A 288 -26.74 -31.46 8.66
N ASP A 289 -27.53 -30.81 7.81
CA ASP A 289 -28.96 -31.11 7.65
C ASP A 289 -29.25 -31.75 6.27
N SER A 290 -28.65 -32.92 6.01
CA SER A 290 -29.18 -33.84 4.98
C SER A 290 -29.67 -35.11 5.67
N PRO A 291 -30.97 -35.21 5.99
CA PRO A 291 -31.58 -36.46 6.44
C PRO A 291 -31.88 -37.32 5.20
N LEU A 292 -30.83 -37.88 4.59
CA LEU A 292 -30.97 -38.88 3.51
C LEU A 292 -29.86 -39.93 3.63
N THR A 293 -29.84 -40.63 4.75
CA THR A 293 -29.36 -42.03 4.84
C THR A 293 -30.11 -42.70 5.98
N SER A 294 -31.29 -43.21 5.66
CA SER A 294 -31.96 -44.31 6.36
C SER A 294 -32.03 -45.48 5.39
#